data_AF-A0A9N8EI74-F1
#
_entry.id   AF-A0A9N8EI74-F1
#
_cell.length_a   1.000
_cell.length_b   1.000
_cell.length_c   1.000
_cell.angle_alpha   90.00
_cell.angle_beta   90.00
_cell.angle_gamma   90.00
#
_symmetry.space_group_name_H-M   'P 1'
#
loop_
_entity.id
_entity.type
_entity.pdbx_description
1 polymer ?
#
loop_
_entity_poly.entity_id
_entity_poly.type
_entity_poly.pdbx_seq_one_letter_code
_entity_poly.pdbx_strand_id
1 'polypeptide(L)'
;MCWSFEVSVAFALLEASSIVYLYRRAKNSTNPYIRAQLWVMPLLISILMVETVEALVWLDTTLLPVTAEEGPPCSAYNRNLTMVIWFLVYPWQPLLCTIPCRRVGHPRNRDLFASIEVVAIVLPIWHLMIYILEIIPHLLDDNYNPPPPRFETQRQAYQLFQNSETCMYVGQNGHLFWTLATANSWLTPNGTCYIILFSSFILCKPKRFFAGMALFMFALAFCMNSYYGGSMEIASMWCWSGMLMHIYFIVQPYLLPCNDNNSYSADTFAATAGSYDKLPVVELAKYNGVGESYEPELTRRQKSMD
;
A
#
# COMPACT_ATOMS: atom_id res chain seq x y z
N MET A 1 -4.64 -13.90 5.52
CA MET A 1 -5.22 -15.25 5.64
C MET A 1 -5.65 -15.42 7.07
N CYS A 2 -6.91 -15.10 7.30
CA CYS A 2 -7.60 -15.28 8.57
C CYS A 2 -8.54 -16.46 8.41
N TRP A 3 -7.96 -17.65 8.31
CA TRP A 3 -8.68 -18.93 8.11
C TRP A 3 -9.58 -19.28 9.28
N SER A 4 -9.23 -18.77 10.46
CA SER A 4 -10.04 -18.90 11.65
C SER A 4 -9.83 -17.67 12.52
N PHE A 5 -10.74 -17.51 13.47
CA PHE A 5 -10.67 -16.48 14.49
C PHE A 5 -9.32 -16.49 15.23
N GLU A 6 -8.82 -17.67 15.60
CA GLU A 6 -7.55 -17.82 16.34
C GLU A 6 -6.37 -17.31 15.53
N VAL A 7 -6.38 -17.56 14.21
CA VAL A 7 -5.33 -17.09 13.31
C VAL A 7 -5.41 -15.56 13.20
N SER A 8 -6.58 -14.98 13.02
CA SER A 8 -6.75 -13.51 12.99
C SER A 8 -6.24 -12.83 14.25
N VAL A 9 -6.60 -13.36 15.42
CA VAL A 9 -6.15 -12.82 16.70
C VAL A 9 -4.65 -12.95 16.85
N ALA A 10 -4.07 -14.10 16.49
CA ALA A 10 -2.63 -14.31 16.55
C ALA A 10 -1.86 -13.33 15.65
N PHE A 11 -2.31 -13.13 14.41
CA PHE A 11 -1.70 -12.18 13.48
C PHE A 11 -1.84 -10.74 13.98
N ALA A 12 -3.03 -10.31 14.40
CA ALA A 12 -3.24 -8.99 14.96
C ALA A 12 -2.34 -8.71 16.18
N LEU A 13 -2.18 -9.67 17.08
CA LEU A 13 -1.28 -9.55 18.24
C LEU A 13 0.19 -9.46 17.84
N LEU A 14 0.62 -10.29 16.88
CA LEU A 14 1.99 -10.27 16.37
C LEU A 14 2.31 -8.95 15.65
N GLU A 15 1.39 -8.44 14.83
CA GLU A 15 1.53 -7.16 14.15
C GLU A 15 1.55 -6.01 15.16
N ALA A 16 0.60 -5.95 16.10
CA ALA A 16 0.58 -4.93 17.14
C ALA A 16 1.89 -4.91 17.95
N SER A 17 2.38 -6.08 18.36
CA SER A 17 3.65 -6.22 19.08
C SER A 17 4.84 -5.75 18.23
N SER A 18 4.84 -6.10 16.95
CA SER A 18 5.88 -5.70 15.99
C SER A 18 5.87 -4.20 15.72
N ILE A 19 4.69 -3.58 15.61
CA ILE A 19 4.54 -2.11 15.48
C ILE A 19 5.12 -1.42 16.71
N VAL A 20 4.75 -1.86 17.93
CA VAL A 20 5.25 -1.27 19.17
C VAL A 20 6.78 -1.37 19.25
N TYR A 21 7.33 -2.55 18.92
CA TYR A 21 8.77 -2.77 18.89
C TYR A 21 9.46 -1.84 17.87
N LEU A 22 9.00 -1.84 16.62
CA LEU A 22 9.57 -1.04 15.54
C LEU A 22 9.49 0.46 15.85
N TYR A 23 8.35 0.93 16.37
CA TYR A 23 8.17 2.32 16.76
C TYR A 23 9.14 2.73 17.86
N ARG A 24 9.26 1.95 18.94
CA ARG A 24 10.20 2.24 20.05
C ARG A 24 11.65 2.24 19.55
N ARG A 25 12.02 1.25 18.74
CA ARG A 25 13.37 1.16 18.15
C ARG A 25 13.66 2.35 17.24
N ALA A 26 12.73 2.70 16.36
CA ALA A 26 12.87 3.81 15.42
C ALA A 26 12.94 5.17 16.12
N LYS A 27 12.15 5.38 17.16
CA LYS A 27 12.13 6.61 17.96
C LYS A 27 13.44 6.84 18.72
N ASN A 28 14.03 5.77 19.27
CA ASN A 28 15.22 5.86 20.13
C ASN A 28 16.55 5.69 19.37
N SER A 29 16.51 5.34 18.08
CA SER A 29 17.70 5.12 17.28
C SER A 29 18.31 6.43 16.78
N THR A 30 19.64 6.54 16.80
CA THR A 30 20.39 7.61 16.13
C THR A 30 20.58 7.33 14.64
N ASN A 31 20.51 6.07 14.21
CA ASN A 31 20.67 5.69 12.81
C ASN A 31 19.50 6.23 11.95
N PRO A 32 19.76 7.03 10.91
CA PRO A 32 18.72 7.67 10.10
C PRO A 32 17.85 6.67 9.33
N TYR A 33 18.39 5.52 8.94
CA TYR A 33 17.64 4.47 8.24
C TYR A 33 16.64 3.78 9.17
N ILE A 34 17.03 3.53 10.43
CA ILE A 34 16.13 2.98 11.44
C ILE A 34 15.07 4.02 11.82
N ARG A 35 15.44 5.30 11.96
CA ARG A 35 14.46 6.39 12.19
C ARG A 35 13.45 6.54 11.05
N ALA A 36 13.87 6.34 9.80
CA ALA A 36 13.00 6.42 8.63
C ALA A 36 11.85 5.39 8.68
N GLN A 37 11.97 4.32 9.47
CA GLN A 37 10.88 3.36 9.68
C GLN A 37 9.63 4.00 10.30
N LEU A 38 9.76 5.13 11.01
CA LEU A 38 8.61 5.90 11.51
C LEU A 38 7.64 6.31 10.39
N TRP A 39 8.15 6.55 9.18
CA TRP A 39 7.31 6.91 8.03
C TRP A 39 6.45 5.75 7.55
N VAL A 40 6.87 4.50 7.79
CA VAL A 40 6.13 3.30 7.37
C VAL A 40 5.07 2.90 8.39
N MET A 41 5.07 3.48 9.60
CA MET A 41 4.12 3.14 10.65
C MET A 41 2.65 3.26 10.22
N PRO A 42 2.21 4.31 9.49
CA PRO A 42 0.84 4.39 9.01
C PRO A 42 0.43 3.20 8.13
N LEU A 43 1.34 2.73 7.27
CA LEU A 43 1.11 1.53 6.46
C LEU A 43 0.94 0.28 7.35
N LEU A 44 1.84 0.07 8.32
CA LEU A 44 1.75 -1.08 9.24
C LEU A 44 0.47 -1.04 10.08
N ILE A 45 0.07 0.15 10.55
CA ILE A 45 -1.19 0.35 11.27
C ILE A 45 -2.39 0.01 10.39
N SER A 46 -2.34 0.38 9.10
CA SER A 46 -3.42 0.05 8.16
C SER A 46 -3.58 -1.46 7.96
N ILE A 47 -2.49 -2.23 8.04
CA ILE A 47 -2.53 -3.69 7.95
C ILE A 47 -3.12 -4.28 9.24
N LEU A 48 -2.66 -3.82 10.41
CA LEU A 48 -3.24 -4.22 11.69
C LEU A 48 -4.76 -3.95 11.77
N MET A 49 -5.22 -2.85 11.16
CA MET A 49 -6.63 -2.53 11.08
C MET A 49 -7.42 -3.57 10.27
N VAL A 50 -6.85 -4.08 9.16
CA VAL A 50 -7.45 -5.19 8.41
C VAL A 50 -7.56 -6.44 9.26
N GLU A 51 -6.48 -6.87 9.91
CA GLU A 51 -6.46 -8.06 10.78
C GLU A 51 -7.47 -7.95 11.93
N THR A 52 -7.58 -6.76 12.51
CA THR A 52 -8.54 -6.48 13.58
C THR A 52 -9.97 -6.60 13.05
N VAL A 53 -10.26 -6.04 11.87
CA VAL A 53 -11.59 -6.15 11.28
C VAL A 53 -11.92 -7.61 10.94
N GLU A 54 -10.98 -8.38 10.39
CA GLU A 54 -11.17 -9.81 10.13
C GLU A 54 -11.48 -10.57 11.43
N ALA A 55 -10.75 -10.31 12.51
CA ALA A 55 -11.03 -10.91 13.82
C ALA A 55 -12.42 -10.53 14.35
N LEU A 56 -12.85 -9.28 14.15
CA LEU A 56 -14.16 -8.79 14.55
C LEU A 56 -15.29 -9.44 13.73
N VAL A 57 -15.08 -9.67 12.43
CA VAL A 57 -16.05 -10.35 11.55
C VAL A 57 -16.27 -11.80 11.99
N TRP A 58 -15.22 -12.48 12.42
CA TRP A 58 -15.33 -13.84 12.99
C TRP A 58 -16.18 -13.90 14.27
N LEU A 59 -16.37 -12.78 14.97
CA LEU A 59 -17.28 -12.69 16.11
C LEU A 59 -18.75 -12.48 15.71
N ASP A 60 -19.02 -12.19 14.44
CA ASP A 60 -20.38 -12.10 13.93
C ASP A 60 -20.99 -13.50 13.88
N THR A 61 -21.96 -13.76 14.75
CA THR A 61 -22.70 -15.03 14.80
C THR A 61 -23.50 -15.32 13.54
N THR A 62 -23.68 -14.32 12.67
CA THR A 62 -24.35 -14.43 11.38
C THR A 62 -23.36 -14.62 10.21
N LEU A 63 -22.07 -14.74 10.49
CA LEU A 63 -21.07 -15.10 9.50
C LEU A 63 -21.33 -16.54 9.04
N LEU A 64 -21.59 -16.69 7.74
CA LEU A 64 -21.99 -17.98 7.16
C LEU A 64 -21.02 -18.42 6.06
N PRO A 65 -20.91 -19.74 5.84
CA PRO A 65 -20.23 -20.25 4.66
C PRO A 65 -20.98 -19.84 3.41
N VAL A 66 -20.22 -19.53 2.37
CA VAL A 66 -20.75 -19.39 1.01
C VAL A 66 -21.35 -20.73 0.60
N THR A 67 -22.67 -20.81 0.54
CA THR A 67 -23.39 -21.87 -0.16
C THR A 67 -23.75 -21.40 -1.55
N ALA A 68 -23.71 -22.31 -2.54
CA ALA A 68 -24.03 -22.00 -3.93
C ALA A 68 -25.51 -21.62 -4.17
N GLU A 69 -26.35 -21.80 -3.14
CA GLU A 69 -27.78 -21.55 -3.15
C GLU A 69 -28.08 -20.63 -1.95
N GLU A 70 -28.49 -19.41 -2.25
CA GLU A 70 -29.17 -18.45 -1.36
C GLU A 70 -28.62 -18.36 0.07
N GLY A 71 -27.47 -17.67 0.23
CA GLY A 71 -27.07 -17.19 1.54
C GLY A 71 -28.08 -16.14 2.06
N PRO A 72 -28.40 -16.11 3.37
CA PRO A 72 -29.21 -15.06 3.95
C PRO A 72 -28.49 -13.70 3.82
N PRO A 73 -29.25 -12.58 3.87
CA PRO A 73 -28.71 -11.25 3.62
C PRO A 73 -27.59 -10.89 4.60
N CYS A 74 -26.53 -10.26 4.08
CA CYS A 74 -25.39 -9.80 4.87
C CYS A 74 -25.83 -8.92 6.04
N SER A 75 -25.32 -9.21 7.24
CA SER A 75 -25.59 -8.40 8.43
C SER A 75 -25.09 -6.97 8.21
N ALA A 76 -25.81 -5.98 8.77
CA ALA A 76 -25.37 -4.59 8.70
C ALA A 76 -23.98 -4.39 9.36
N TYR A 77 -23.67 -5.19 10.38
CA TYR A 77 -22.36 -5.18 11.05
C TYR A 77 -21.23 -5.60 10.11
N ASN A 78 -21.36 -6.76 9.48
CA ASN A 78 -20.38 -7.29 8.53
C ASN A 78 -20.23 -6.37 7.30
N ARG A 79 -21.35 -5.91 6.74
CA ARG A 79 -21.35 -4.94 5.63
C ARG A 79 -20.59 -3.67 5.98
N ASN A 80 -20.82 -3.09 7.16
CA ASN A 80 -20.15 -1.85 7.58
C ASN A 80 -18.65 -2.06 7.78
N LEU A 81 -18.23 -3.17 8.41
CA LEU A 81 -16.83 -3.53 8.56
C LEU A 81 -16.14 -3.74 7.20
N THR A 82 -16.83 -4.41 6.27
CA THR A 82 -16.37 -4.60 4.89
C THR A 82 -16.16 -3.26 4.18
N MET A 83 -17.12 -2.34 4.28
CA MET A 83 -17.01 -1.00 3.70
C MET A 83 -15.85 -0.19 4.29
N VAL A 84 -15.60 -0.30 5.60
CA VAL A 84 -14.46 0.37 6.24
C VAL A 84 -13.14 -0.06 5.60
N ILE A 85 -12.94 -1.37 5.39
CA ILE A 85 -11.73 -1.84 4.72
C ILE A 85 -11.69 -1.32 3.28
N TRP A 86 -12.76 -1.52 2.50
CA TRP A 86 -12.77 -1.18 1.07
C TRP A 86 -12.58 0.30 0.76
N PHE A 87 -13.04 1.21 1.62
CA PHE A 87 -13.01 2.65 1.33
C PHE A 87 -11.94 3.42 2.10
N LEU A 88 -11.66 3.01 3.34
CA LEU A 88 -10.75 3.77 4.22
C LEU A 88 -9.36 3.17 4.28
N VAL A 89 -9.24 1.86 4.13
CA VAL A 89 -7.95 1.18 4.29
C VAL A 89 -7.38 0.81 2.94
N TYR A 90 -8.10 -0.03 2.20
CA TYR A 90 -7.64 -0.68 0.98
C TYR A 90 -7.02 0.33 -0.01
N PRO A 91 -7.77 1.35 -0.49
CA PRO A 91 -7.33 2.10 -1.66
C PRO A 91 -6.11 2.96 -1.35
N TRP A 92 -5.95 3.35 -0.09
CA TRP A 92 -4.94 4.29 0.38
C TRP A 92 -3.57 3.65 0.64
N GLN A 93 -3.49 2.32 0.75
CA GLN A 93 -2.23 1.66 1.08
C GLN A 93 -1.07 1.94 0.10
N PRO A 94 -1.26 2.01 -1.23
CA PRO A 94 -0.17 2.39 -2.14
C PRO A 94 0.39 3.79 -1.84
N LEU A 95 -0.45 4.73 -1.41
CA LEU A 95 0.02 6.05 -0.97
C LEU A 95 0.85 5.92 0.31
N LEU A 96 0.39 5.12 1.27
CA LEU A 96 1.12 4.82 2.50
C LEU A 96 2.45 4.08 2.25
N CYS A 97 2.58 3.34 1.14
CA CYS A 97 3.84 2.72 0.71
C CYS A 97 4.80 3.71 0.01
N THR A 98 4.28 4.61 -0.82
CA THR A 98 5.08 5.53 -1.64
C THR A 98 5.66 6.69 -0.81
N ILE A 99 4.93 7.21 0.17
CA ILE A 99 5.38 8.30 1.05
C ILE A 99 6.72 7.97 1.74
N PRO A 100 6.87 6.81 2.42
CA PRO A 100 8.15 6.40 3.00
C PRO A 100 9.27 6.32 1.96
N CYS A 101 9.00 5.72 0.80
CA CYS A 101 9.98 5.52 -0.28
C CYS A 101 10.55 6.86 -0.82
N ARG A 102 9.70 7.88 -0.91
CA ARG A 102 10.10 9.25 -1.26
C ARG A 102 10.99 9.89 -0.19
N ARG A 103 10.70 9.64 1.10
CA ARG A 103 11.38 10.28 2.24
C ARG A 103 12.70 9.61 2.66
N VAL A 104 13.16 8.57 1.97
CA VAL A 104 14.48 7.94 2.22
C VAL A 104 15.68 8.82 1.78
N GLY A 105 15.47 10.12 1.53
CA GLY A 105 16.52 11.13 1.51
C GLY A 105 17.40 11.20 0.25
N HIS A 106 17.10 10.41 -0.80
CA HIS A 106 17.81 10.54 -2.08
C HIS A 106 17.09 11.56 -2.99
N PRO A 107 17.74 12.62 -3.50
CA PRO A 107 17.08 13.66 -4.31
C PRO A 107 16.31 13.09 -5.51
N ARG A 108 16.90 12.11 -6.20
CA ARG A 108 16.29 11.37 -7.33
C ARG A 108 14.98 10.64 -6.98
N ASN A 109 14.76 10.27 -5.71
CA ASN A 109 13.53 9.58 -5.33
C ASN A 109 12.31 10.50 -5.44
N ARG A 110 12.48 11.81 -5.25
CA ARG A 110 11.37 12.76 -5.36
C ARG A 110 10.76 12.72 -6.75
N ASP A 111 11.58 12.82 -7.79
CA ASP A 111 11.13 12.84 -9.18
C ASP A 111 10.61 11.46 -9.62
N LEU A 112 11.27 10.40 -9.17
CA LEU A 112 10.89 9.02 -9.49
C LEU A 112 9.51 8.64 -8.93
N PHE A 113 9.20 9.07 -7.70
CA PHE A 113 7.95 8.73 -7.03
C PHE A 113 6.83 9.74 -7.26
N ALA A 114 7.11 10.93 -7.80
CA ALA A 114 6.10 11.97 -8.00
C ALA A 114 4.90 11.44 -8.81
N SER A 115 5.16 10.81 -9.96
CA SER A 115 4.10 10.25 -10.81
C SER A 115 3.33 9.12 -10.11
N ILE A 116 4.03 8.28 -9.34
CA ILE A 116 3.42 7.14 -8.62
C ILE A 116 2.56 7.64 -7.46
N GLU A 117 3.01 8.66 -6.73
CA GLU A 117 2.28 9.30 -5.63
C GLU A 117 1.00 9.97 -6.17
N VAL A 118 1.07 10.66 -7.31
CA VAL A 118 -0.12 11.21 -7.97
C VAL A 118 -1.12 10.10 -8.33
N VAL A 119 -0.65 9.01 -8.95
CA VAL A 119 -1.53 7.86 -9.27
C VAL A 119 -2.11 7.23 -8.00
N ALA A 120 -1.30 7.09 -6.95
CA ALA A 120 -1.73 6.55 -5.65
C ALA A 120 -2.71 7.46 -4.89
N ILE A 121 -2.79 8.74 -5.22
CA ILE A 121 -3.82 9.68 -4.71
C ILE A 121 -5.07 9.64 -5.57
N VAL A 122 -4.92 9.66 -6.90
CA VAL A 122 -6.04 9.73 -7.84
C VAL A 122 -6.88 8.47 -7.80
N LEU A 123 -6.27 7.29 -7.69
CA LEU A 123 -6.99 6.02 -7.71
C LEU A 123 -7.96 5.81 -6.53
N PRO A 124 -7.59 6.07 -5.26
CA PRO A 124 -8.53 6.05 -4.14
C PRO A 124 -9.75 6.94 -4.37
N ILE A 125 -9.50 8.17 -4.83
CA ILE A 125 -10.56 9.15 -5.08
C ILE A 125 -11.46 8.65 -6.20
N TRP A 126 -10.87 8.18 -7.29
CA TRP A 126 -11.58 7.59 -8.41
C TRP A 126 -12.42 6.37 -8.00
N HIS A 127 -11.88 5.48 -7.17
CA HIS A 127 -12.58 4.31 -6.64
C HIS A 127 -13.80 4.73 -5.79
N LEU A 128 -13.61 5.69 -4.89
CA LEU A 128 -14.70 6.27 -4.10
C LEU A 128 -15.78 6.90 -5.00
N MET A 129 -15.37 7.63 -6.03
CA MET A 129 -16.30 8.24 -6.99
C MET A 129 -17.10 7.18 -7.76
N ILE A 130 -16.47 6.12 -8.24
CA ILE A 130 -17.19 5.02 -8.91
C ILE A 130 -18.20 4.40 -7.97
N TYR A 131 -17.80 4.08 -6.73
CA TYR A 131 -18.72 3.47 -5.78
C TYR A 131 -19.90 4.38 -5.46
N ILE A 132 -19.65 5.68 -5.26
CA ILE A 132 -20.72 6.66 -5.06
C ILE A 132 -21.64 6.69 -6.29
N LEU A 133 -21.11 6.68 -7.50
CA LEU A 133 -21.91 6.65 -8.73
C LEU A 133 -22.68 5.34 -8.93
N GLU A 134 -22.20 4.21 -8.41
CA GLU A 134 -22.94 2.94 -8.42
C GLU A 134 -24.03 2.90 -7.34
N ILE A 135 -23.82 3.52 -6.18
CA ILE A 135 -24.81 3.62 -5.10
C ILE A 135 -25.89 4.65 -5.37
N ILE A 136 -25.55 5.81 -5.97
CA ILE A 136 -26.51 6.90 -6.18
C ILE A 136 -27.79 6.43 -6.88
N PRO A 137 -27.74 5.62 -7.96
CA PRO A 137 -28.93 5.04 -8.57
C PRO A 137 -29.80 4.24 -7.59
N HIS A 138 -29.19 3.43 -6.70
CA HIS A 138 -29.90 2.72 -5.64
C HIS A 138 -30.53 3.63 -4.59
N LEU A 139 -29.97 4.81 -4.36
CA LEU A 139 -30.52 5.81 -3.43
C LEU A 139 -31.59 6.70 -4.06
N LEU A 140 -31.58 6.85 -5.39
CA LEU A 140 -32.49 7.74 -6.13
C LEU A 140 -33.70 7.01 -6.72
N ASP A 141 -33.60 5.71 -6.95
CA ASP A 141 -34.67 4.89 -7.54
C ASP A 141 -34.81 3.58 -6.76
N ASP A 142 -35.90 3.48 -5.97
CA ASP A 142 -36.25 2.29 -5.20
C ASP A 142 -36.50 1.05 -6.09
N ASN A 143 -36.74 1.25 -7.40
CA ASN A 143 -36.92 0.17 -8.37
C ASN A 143 -35.65 -0.12 -9.19
N TYR A 144 -34.52 0.51 -8.86
CA TYR A 144 -33.26 0.26 -9.53
C TYR A 144 -32.79 -1.17 -9.26
N ASN A 145 -32.96 -2.03 -10.27
CA ASN A 145 -32.41 -3.37 -10.29
C ASN A 145 -31.06 -3.33 -10.99
N PRO A 146 -29.94 -3.37 -10.24
CA PRO A 146 -28.62 -3.37 -10.85
C PRO A 146 -28.50 -4.61 -11.73
N PRO A 147 -27.82 -4.51 -12.89
CA PRO A 147 -27.53 -5.70 -13.66
C PRO A 147 -26.78 -6.69 -12.75
N PRO A 148 -27.12 -7.99 -12.80
CA PRO A 148 -26.41 -8.98 -12.01
C PRO A 148 -24.92 -8.87 -12.32
N PRO A 149 -24.04 -9.16 -11.34
CA PRO A 149 -22.61 -9.15 -11.58
C PRO A 149 -22.30 -9.95 -12.84
N ARG A 150 -21.35 -9.47 -13.64
CA ARG A 150 -20.93 -10.17 -14.86
C ARG A 150 -20.11 -11.39 -14.47
N PHE A 151 -20.78 -12.45 -14.02
CA PHE A 151 -20.19 -13.76 -13.87
C PHE A 151 -20.14 -14.39 -15.26
N GLU A 152 -18.95 -14.65 -15.81
CA GLU A 152 -18.84 -15.39 -17.07
C GLU A 152 -19.28 -16.85 -16.87
N THR A 153 -19.26 -17.36 -15.63
CA THR A 153 -19.79 -18.68 -15.25
C THR A 153 -20.31 -18.71 -13.81
N GLN A 154 -21.32 -19.54 -13.48
CA GLN A 154 -21.77 -19.80 -12.10
C GLN A 154 -20.64 -20.26 -11.16
N ARG A 155 -19.60 -20.92 -11.70
CA ARG A 155 -18.41 -21.33 -10.93
C ARG A 155 -17.59 -20.16 -10.38
N GLN A 156 -17.67 -18.99 -11.00
CA GLN A 156 -16.94 -17.80 -10.58
C GLN A 156 -17.67 -17.01 -9.48
N ALA A 157 -18.98 -17.27 -9.27
CA ALA A 157 -19.68 -16.68 -8.14
C ALA A 157 -18.96 -17.07 -6.84
N TYR A 158 -18.59 -16.08 -6.03
CA TYR A 158 -17.84 -16.24 -4.79
C TYR A 158 -16.41 -16.79 -4.92
N GLN A 159 -15.83 -16.76 -6.12
CA GLN A 159 -14.38 -16.83 -6.34
C GLN A 159 -13.79 -15.45 -6.71
N LEU A 160 -14.67 -14.52 -7.06
CA LEU A 160 -14.37 -13.16 -7.49
C LEU A 160 -14.88 -12.15 -6.46
N PHE A 161 -14.17 -11.03 -6.27
CA PHE A 161 -14.63 -9.94 -5.41
C PHE A 161 -16.00 -9.37 -5.78
N GLN A 162 -16.41 -9.53 -7.03
CA GLN A 162 -17.68 -9.00 -7.51
C GLN A 162 -18.83 -9.88 -7.07
N ASN A 163 -19.82 -9.31 -6.37
CA ASN A 163 -21.02 -10.04 -5.99
C ASN A 163 -22.26 -9.14 -5.91
N SER A 164 -23.42 -9.68 -5.55
CA SER A 164 -24.65 -8.93 -5.34
C SER A 164 -24.62 -8.08 -4.07
N GLU A 165 -23.79 -8.44 -3.10
CA GLU A 165 -23.70 -7.77 -1.80
C GLU A 165 -22.25 -7.48 -1.41
N THR A 166 -22.04 -6.35 -0.71
CA THR A 166 -20.77 -6.00 -0.07
C THR A 166 -20.71 -6.66 1.31
N CYS A 167 -19.92 -7.73 1.45
CA CYS A 167 -19.87 -8.51 2.67
C CYS A 167 -18.57 -9.31 2.78
N MET A 168 -18.34 -9.91 3.94
CA MET A 168 -17.39 -11.02 4.11
C MET A 168 -18.13 -12.32 4.40
N TYR A 169 -17.69 -13.41 3.81
CA TYR A 169 -18.27 -14.75 4.00
C TYR A 169 -17.17 -15.76 4.34
N VAL A 170 -17.53 -16.94 4.84
CA VAL A 170 -16.57 -18.06 4.89
C VAL A 170 -16.54 -18.71 3.51
N GLY A 171 -15.46 -18.51 2.76
CA GLY A 171 -15.25 -19.10 1.44
C GLY A 171 -15.20 -20.62 1.49
N GLN A 172 -15.24 -21.27 0.32
CA GLN A 172 -15.29 -22.74 0.19
C GLN A 172 -14.11 -23.46 0.85
N ASN A 173 -12.97 -22.78 1.03
CA ASN A 173 -11.79 -23.33 1.68
C ASN A 173 -11.69 -22.96 3.17
N GLY A 174 -12.75 -22.40 3.76
CA GLY A 174 -12.81 -22.05 5.17
C GLY A 174 -12.20 -20.69 5.53
N HIS A 175 -11.70 -19.92 4.57
CA HIS A 175 -11.14 -18.59 4.81
C HIS A 175 -12.18 -17.47 4.65
N LEU A 176 -11.97 -16.32 5.30
CA LEU A 176 -12.78 -15.14 5.02
C LEU A 176 -12.60 -14.70 3.57
N PHE A 177 -13.71 -14.65 2.85
CA PHE A 177 -13.83 -14.23 1.47
C PHE A 177 -14.59 -12.91 1.40
N TRP A 178 -13.99 -11.89 0.80
CA TRP A 178 -14.59 -10.57 0.75
C TRP A 178 -15.28 -10.34 -0.59
N THR A 179 -16.43 -9.70 -0.57
CA THR A 179 -17.18 -9.29 -1.75
C THR A 179 -17.55 -7.83 -1.69
N LEU A 180 -17.71 -7.26 -2.88
CA LEU A 180 -18.20 -5.91 -3.10
C LEU A 180 -19.39 -5.98 -4.07
N ALA A 181 -20.47 -5.31 -3.70
CA ALA A 181 -21.58 -5.03 -4.60
C ALA A 181 -21.14 -3.99 -5.64
N THR A 182 -20.56 -4.46 -6.74
CA THR A 182 -20.12 -3.61 -7.85
C THR A 182 -20.40 -4.27 -9.19
N ALA A 183 -20.61 -3.47 -10.23
CA ALA A 183 -20.81 -3.97 -11.58
C ALA A 183 -19.48 -4.25 -12.32
N ASN A 184 -18.35 -3.72 -11.84
CA ASN A 184 -17.07 -3.79 -12.54
C ASN A 184 -15.85 -4.01 -11.62
N SER A 185 -15.21 -5.17 -11.75
CA SER A 185 -14.01 -5.56 -11.00
C SER A 185 -12.71 -4.88 -11.45
N TRP A 186 -12.62 -4.35 -12.67
CA TRP A 186 -11.36 -3.83 -13.24
C TRP A 186 -10.80 -2.61 -12.51
N LEU A 187 -11.65 -1.94 -11.75
CA LEU A 187 -11.29 -0.77 -10.95
C LEU A 187 -11.41 -1.06 -9.45
N THR A 188 -11.61 -2.33 -9.09
CA THR A 188 -11.43 -2.75 -7.72
C THR A 188 -9.94 -2.66 -7.40
N PRO A 189 -9.58 -2.03 -6.28
CA PRO A 189 -8.21 -1.64 -6.05
C PRO A 189 -7.24 -2.82 -5.92
N ASN A 190 -7.68 -4.09 -5.92
CA ASN A 190 -6.78 -5.23 -5.73
C ASN A 190 -5.71 -5.43 -6.81
N GLY A 191 -6.08 -5.49 -8.08
CA GLY A 191 -5.07 -5.60 -9.16
C GLY A 191 -4.14 -4.39 -9.24
N THR A 192 -4.76 -3.20 -9.24
CA THR A 192 -4.06 -1.95 -9.50
C THR A 192 -3.18 -1.53 -8.31
N CYS A 193 -3.63 -1.72 -7.06
CA CYS A 193 -2.83 -1.42 -5.88
C CYS A 193 -1.59 -2.31 -5.79
N TYR A 194 -1.68 -3.60 -6.11
CA TYR A 194 -0.48 -4.45 -6.16
C TYR A 194 0.48 -4.01 -7.25
N ILE A 195 -0.02 -3.67 -8.45
CA ILE A 195 0.82 -3.13 -9.53
C ILE A 195 1.58 -1.89 -9.05
N ILE A 196 0.93 -0.96 -8.37
CA ILE A 196 1.55 0.27 -7.86
C ILE A 196 2.53 -0.02 -6.73
N LEU A 197 2.15 -0.88 -5.79
CA LEU A 197 2.94 -1.28 -4.64
C LEU A 197 4.25 -1.96 -5.08
N PHE A 198 4.17 -2.96 -5.96
CA PHE A 198 5.34 -3.64 -6.49
C PHE A 198 6.17 -2.74 -7.41
N SER A 199 5.54 -1.91 -8.25
CA SER A 199 6.27 -0.91 -9.06
C SER A 199 7.08 0.04 -8.18
N SER A 200 6.50 0.46 -7.06
CA SER A 200 7.17 1.33 -6.09
C SER A 200 8.42 0.68 -5.50
N PHE A 201 8.35 -0.61 -5.15
CA PHE A 201 9.49 -1.36 -4.62
C PHE A 201 10.59 -1.59 -5.65
N ILE A 202 10.25 -1.95 -6.89
CA ILE A 202 11.22 -2.14 -7.98
C ILE A 202 12.02 -0.85 -8.21
N LEU A 203 11.34 0.30 -8.19
CA LEU A 203 11.93 1.60 -8.47
C LEU A 203 12.74 2.17 -7.30
N CYS A 204 12.40 1.86 -6.05
CA CYS A 204 13.00 2.54 -4.88
C CYS A 204 14.48 2.19 -4.62
N LYS A 205 14.97 1.01 -5.03
CA LYS A 205 16.38 0.56 -4.98
C LYS A 205 16.44 -0.93 -5.40
N PRO A 206 16.56 -1.24 -6.70
CA PRO A 206 16.35 -2.60 -7.18
C PRO A 206 17.31 -3.64 -6.59
N LYS A 207 18.54 -3.24 -6.28
CA LYS A 207 19.54 -4.14 -5.66
C LYS A 207 19.32 -4.41 -4.17
N ARG A 208 18.64 -3.53 -3.43
CA ARG A 208 18.46 -3.66 -1.97
C ARG A 208 17.15 -4.38 -1.58
N PHE A 209 16.18 -4.39 -2.48
CA PHE A 209 14.85 -4.98 -2.25
C PHE A 209 14.59 -6.23 -3.07
N PHE A 210 15.65 -6.95 -3.50
CA PHE A 210 15.51 -8.13 -4.36
C PHE A 210 14.60 -7.86 -5.57
N ALA A 211 14.91 -6.86 -6.40
CA ALA A 211 14.03 -6.47 -7.52
C ALA A 211 13.66 -7.62 -8.45
N GLY A 212 14.47 -8.68 -8.57
CA GLY A 212 14.09 -9.89 -9.29
C GLY A 212 12.86 -10.57 -8.68
N MET A 213 12.80 -10.70 -7.35
CA MET A 213 11.64 -11.23 -6.64
C MET A 213 10.46 -10.26 -6.73
N ALA A 214 10.66 -8.96 -6.55
CA ALA A 214 9.59 -7.97 -6.70
C ALA A 214 9.01 -7.94 -8.13
N LEU A 215 9.86 -8.09 -9.15
CA LEU A 215 9.45 -8.19 -10.55
C LEU A 215 8.73 -9.51 -10.85
N PHE A 216 9.20 -10.63 -10.29
CA PHE A 216 8.51 -11.91 -10.39
C PHE A 216 7.12 -11.85 -9.75
N MET A 217 7.01 -11.30 -8.53
CA MET A 217 5.74 -11.11 -7.84
C MET A 217 4.82 -10.16 -8.60
N PHE A 218 5.36 -9.09 -9.19
CA PHE A 218 4.61 -8.20 -10.07
C PHE A 218 4.06 -8.92 -11.30
N ALA A 219 4.91 -9.68 -12.01
CA ALA A 219 4.51 -10.43 -13.20
C ALA A 219 3.45 -11.50 -12.86
N LEU A 220 3.64 -12.22 -11.76
CA LEU A 220 2.67 -13.19 -11.26
C LEU A 220 1.34 -12.52 -10.91
N ALA A 221 1.38 -11.41 -10.16
CA ALA A 221 0.18 -10.64 -9.82
C ALA A 221 -0.55 -10.14 -11.08
N PHE A 222 0.17 -9.64 -12.08
CA PHE A 222 -0.40 -9.19 -13.34
C PHE A 222 -1.05 -10.33 -14.14
N CYS A 223 -0.35 -11.46 -14.29
CA CYS A 223 -0.87 -12.63 -15.00
C CYS A 223 -2.13 -13.20 -14.32
N MET A 224 -2.08 -13.35 -13.00
CA MET A 224 -3.22 -13.86 -12.22
C MET A 224 -4.38 -12.87 -12.25
N ASN A 225 -4.13 -11.57 -12.11
CA ASN A 225 -5.17 -10.56 -12.22
C ASN A 225 -5.83 -10.57 -13.61
N SER A 226 -5.04 -10.74 -14.68
CA SER A 226 -5.56 -10.87 -16.04
C SER A 226 -6.39 -12.15 -16.23
N TYR A 227 -5.94 -13.28 -15.67
CA TYR A 227 -6.64 -14.57 -15.78
C TYR A 227 -8.00 -14.57 -15.06
N TYR A 228 -8.09 -13.91 -13.90
CA TYR A 228 -9.32 -13.80 -13.09
C TYR A 228 -10.08 -12.48 -13.33
N GLY A 229 -9.85 -11.79 -14.46
CA GLY A 229 -10.61 -10.59 -14.84
C GLY A 229 -10.61 -9.47 -13.78
N GLY A 230 -9.46 -9.18 -13.18
CA GLY A 230 -9.32 -8.12 -12.20
C GLY A 230 -9.76 -8.49 -10.78
N SER A 231 -10.39 -9.65 -10.59
CA SER A 231 -11.19 -9.94 -9.40
C SER A 231 -10.64 -11.06 -8.51
N MET A 232 -9.42 -11.53 -8.79
CA MET A 232 -8.78 -12.57 -7.97
C MET A 232 -8.66 -12.10 -6.53
N GLU A 233 -9.25 -12.87 -5.62
CA GLU A 233 -8.98 -12.71 -4.20
C GLU A 233 -7.52 -13.07 -3.89
N ILE A 234 -6.71 -12.04 -3.69
CA ILE A 234 -5.37 -12.16 -3.13
C ILE A 234 -5.32 -11.55 -1.71
N ALA A 235 -6.47 -11.48 -1.03
CA ALA A 235 -6.54 -11.03 0.37
C ALA A 235 -5.61 -11.87 1.28
N SER A 236 -5.42 -13.16 0.94
CA SER A 236 -4.45 -14.03 1.58
C SER A 236 -3.01 -13.51 1.54
N MET A 237 -2.55 -12.93 0.43
CA MET A 237 -1.20 -12.35 0.33
C MET A 237 -1.06 -11.12 1.21
N TRP A 238 -2.15 -10.50 1.66
CA TRP A 238 -2.05 -9.24 2.38
C TRP A 238 -1.45 -9.38 3.76
N CYS A 239 -2.00 -10.28 4.57
CA CYS A 239 -1.50 -10.61 5.91
C CYS A 239 -0.06 -11.16 5.86
N TRP A 240 0.22 -12.02 4.88
CA TRP A 240 1.58 -12.54 4.67
C TRP A 240 2.55 -11.44 4.23
N SER A 241 2.13 -10.55 3.33
CA SER A 241 2.96 -9.42 2.90
C SER A 241 3.18 -8.42 4.04
N GLY A 242 2.19 -8.22 4.91
CA GLY A 242 2.31 -7.44 6.14
C GLY A 242 3.32 -8.04 7.11
N MET A 243 3.18 -9.32 7.45
CA MET A 243 4.12 -10.02 8.32
C MET A 243 5.54 -10.06 7.74
N LEU A 244 5.68 -10.35 6.45
CA LEU A 244 6.97 -10.29 5.75
C LEU A 244 7.57 -8.87 5.77
N MET A 245 6.74 -7.85 5.66
CA MET A 245 7.17 -6.46 5.77
C MET A 245 7.64 -6.12 7.20
N HIS A 246 6.96 -6.60 8.24
CA HIS A 246 7.43 -6.50 9.62
C HIS A 246 8.80 -7.16 9.81
N ILE A 247 8.93 -8.42 9.39
CA ILE A 247 10.19 -9.18 9.45
C ILE A 247 11.27 -8.44 8.68
N TYR A 248 10.97 -7.95 7.47
CA TYR A 248 11.90 -7.17 6.66
C TYR A 248 12.41 -5.95 7.43
N PHE A 249 11.53 -5.12 8.00
CA PHE A 249 12.00 -3.94 8.73
C PHE A 249 12.78 -4.29 10.00
N ILE A 250 12.45 -5.40 10.67
CA ILE A 250 13.21 -5.89 11.82
C ILE A 250 14.64 -6.27 11.39
N VAL A 251 14.76 -7.05 10.31
CA VAL A 251 16.00 -7.70 9.86
C VAL A 251 16.87 -6.79 8.98
N GLN A 252 16.28 -5.86 8.23
CA GLN A 252 16.95 -5.01 7.24
C GLN A 252 18.21 -4.31 7.75
N PRO A 253 18.26 -3.74 8.98
CA PRO A 253 19.47 -3.09 9.49
C PRO A 253 20.67 -4.03 9.63
N TYR A 254 20.42 -5.33 9.84
CA TYR A 254 21.46 -6.35 10.04
C TYR A 254 21.97 -6.93 8.71
N LEU A 255 21.07 -7.08 7.72
CA LEU A 255 21.44 -7.58 6.39
C LEU A 255 22.09 -6.51 5.51
N LEU A 256 21.67 -5.26 5.68
CA LEU A 256 22.14 -4.13 4.88
C LEU A 256 22.63 -3.01 5.81
N PRO A 257 23.71 -3.25 6.58
CA PRO A 257 24.28 -2.24 7.46
C PRO A 257 24.69 -1.04 6.60
N CYS A 258 24.15 0.11 6.95
CA CYS A 258 24.60 1.36 6.36
C CYS A 258 25.88 1.74 7.09
N ASN A 259 27.02 1.32 6.55
CA ASN A 259 28.31 1.74 7.07
C ASN A 259 28.44 3.27 6.91
N ASP A 260 28.63 3.97 8.02
CA ASP A 260 28.83 5.42 8.08
C ASP A 260 30.11 5.89 7.36
N ASN A 261 30.91 4.96 6.84
CA ASN A 261 32.16 5.24 6.13
C ASN A 261 31.95 5.90 4.76
N ASN A 262 30.73 5.88 4.21
CA ASN A 262 30.38 6.68 3.05
C ASN A 262 29.55 7.88 3.52
N SER A 263 30.26 8.86 4.04
CA SER A 263 29.80 10.18 4.46
C SER A 263 29.03 10.92 3.35
N TYR A 264 27.77 10.57 3.15
CA TYR A 264 26.78 11.61 2.93
C TYR A 264 26.66 12.34 4.26
N SER A 265 27.30 13.50 4.35
CA SER A 265 27.38 14.29 5.58
C SER A 265 26.00 14.38 6.23
N ALA A 266 25.96 14.16 7.54
CA ALA A 266 24.76 14.32 8.37
C ALA A 266 24.07 15.69 8.16
N ASP A 267 24.83 16.68 7.67
CA ASP A 267 24.34 18.00 7.26
C ASP A 267 23.28 17.94 6.14
N THR A 268 23.35 16.96 5.24
CA THR A 268 22.38 16.82 4.14
C THR A 268 21.00 16.35 4.64
N PHE A 269 20.99 15.51 5.68
CA PHE A 269 19.75 14.99 6.28
C PHE A 269 19.12 16.00 7.25
N ALA A 270 19.94 16.76 7.98
CA ALA A 270 19.48 17.86 8.82
C ALA A 270 18.91 19.03 7.99
N ALA A 271 19.52 19.35 6.84
CA ALA A 271 19.01 20.35 5.92
C ALA A 271 17.67 19.96 5.30
N THR A 272 17.44 18.67 4.97
CA THR A 272 16.14 18.23 4.44
C THR A 272 15.08 18.06 5.53
N ALA A 273 15.41 17.65 6.75
CA ALA A 273 14.42 17.52 7.82
C ALA A 273 14.01 18.87 8.45
N GLY A 274 14.92 19.87 8.48
CA GLY A 274 14.67 21.20 9.04
C GLY A 274 14.14 22.25 8.06
N SER A 275 14.25 22.02 6.74
CA SER A 275 13.84 23.00 5.72
C SER A 275 12.37 22.92 5.28
N TYR A 276 11.56 21.99 5.81
CA TYR A 276 10.15 21.89 5.43
C TYR A 276 9.23 22.94 6.11
N ASP A 277 9.69 23.63 7.16
CA ASP A 277 8.94 24.72 7.79
C ASP A 277 9.30 26.13 7.27
N LYS A 278 10.30 26.25 6.39
CA LYS A 278 10.74 27.53 5.83
C LYS A 278 11.33 27.36 4.42
N LEU A 279 10.48 27.17 3.41
CA LEU A 279 10.87 27.51 2.05
C LEU A 279 10.32 28.91 1.73
N PRO A 280 11.17 29.96 1.63
CA PRO A 280 10.73 31.21 1.03
C PRO A 280 10.47 30.97 -0.46
N VAL A 281 9.36 31.54 -0.95
CA VAL A 281 8.77 31.43 -2.30
C VAL A 281 9.69 31.97 -3.42
N VAL A 282 10.97 32.22 -3.19
CA VAL A 282 11.78 33.08 -4.07
C VAL A 282 12.72 32.33 -5.04
N GLU A 283 12.94 31.02 -4.88
CA GLU A 283 13.96 30.32 -5.70
C GLU A 283 13.44 29.45 -6.87
N LEU A 284 12.22 29.73 -7.36
CA LEU A 284 11.71 29.13 -8.61
C LEU A 284 11.89 30.02 -9.85
N ALA A 285 12.57 31.17 -9.72
CA ALA A 285 12.77 32.11 -10.83
C ALA A 285 14.13 31.98 -11.56
N LYS A 286 15.04 31.07 -11.15
CA LYS A 286 16.39 30.96 -11.76
C LYS A 286 16.61 29.80 -12.72
N TYR A 287 15.61 28.97 -12.97
CA TYR A 287 15.68 27.91 -13.97
C TYR A 287 14.72 28.18 -15.13
N ASN A 288 14.94 29.33 -15.79
CA ASN A 288 14.53 29.58 -17.18
C ASN A 288 15.27 30.83 -17.66
N GLY A 289 16.45 30.63 -18.24
CA GLY A 289 17.21 31.74 -18.82
C GLY A 289 18.65 31.37 -19.12
N VAL A 290 18.87 30.92 -20.36
CA VAL A 290 19.96 31.31 -21.28
C VAL A 290 21.35 31.56 -20.67
N GLY A 291 22.30 30.76 -21.12
CA GLY A 291 23.65 30.68 -20.57
C GLY A 291 24.52 31.93 -20.70
N GLU A 292 25.55 31.94 -19.87
CA GLU A 292 26.86 32.47 -20.20
C GLU A 292 27.88 31.85 -19.24
N SER A 293 28.98 31.38 -19.82
CA SER A 293 30.13 30.77 -19.16
C SER A 293 30.88 31.79 -18.31
N TYR A 294 31.18 31.44 -17.07
CA TYR A 294 32.24 32.11 -16.30
C TYR A 294 33.04 31.06 -15.52
N GLU A 295 34.23 30.74 -16.01
CA GLU A 295 35.30 30.15 -15.23
C GLU A 295 35.93 31.25 -14.36
N PRO A 296 36.15 31.06 -13.05
CA PRO A 296 37.04 31.90 -12.29
C PRO A 296 38.46 31.32 -12.32
N GLU A 297 39.27 31.94 -13.17
CA GLU A 297 40.72 31.89 -13.15
C GLU A 297 41.22 32.67 -11.92
N LEU A 298 41.81 32.00 -10.91
CA LEU A 298 42.73 32.66 -9.97
C LEU A 298 43.52 31.65 -9.11
N THR A 299 44.84 31.73 -9.30
CA THR A 299 45.92 31.54 -8.31
C THR A 299 46.15 30.16 -7.68
N ARG A 300 46.94 29.33 -8.39
CA ARG A 300 47.99 28.50 -7.74
C ARG A 300 49.15 28.16 -8.70
N ARG A 301 49.95 29.17 -9.07
CA ARG A 301 51.35 28.94 -9.47
C ARG A 301 52.25 29.32 -8.29
N GLN A 302 52.58 28.31 -7.50
CA GLN A 302 53.73 28.35 -6.61
C GLN A 302 54.28 26.93 -6.53
N LYS A 303 55.15 26.56 -7.47
CA LYS A 303 56.11 25.47 -7.34
C LYS A 303 57.13 25.50 -8.48
N SER A 304 58.37 25.23 -8.09
CA SER A 304 59.62 24.99 -8.85
C SER A 304 60.20 26.19 -9.60
N MET A 305 61.49 26.46 -9.58
CA MET A 305 62.68 26.03 -8.82
C MET A 305 63.81 26.93 -9.38
N ASP A 306 64.94 26.95 -8.68
CA ASP A 306 66.30 27.23 -9.19
C ASP A 306 66.51 27.28 -10.71
#